data_AF-A0A109JLX9-F1
#
_entry.id   AF-A0A109JLX9-F1
#
_cell.length_a   1.000
_cell.length_b   1.000
_cell.length_c   1.000
_cell.angle_alpha   90.00
_cell.angle_beta   90.00
_cell.angle_gamma   90.00
#
_symmetry.space_group_name_H-M   'P 1'
#
loop_
_entity.id
_entity.type
_entity.pdbx_description
1 polymer ?
#
loop_
_entity_poly.entity_id
_entity_poly.type
_entity_poly.pdbx_seq_one_letter_code
_entity_poly.pdbx_strand_id
1 'polypeptide(L)'
;MSDPPKHPADPANELASDNSAIDPRDFRNALGTFATGVTIVTAMSAEGRPYGITCNSFASVSLNPPLVLWSLGVFSQGLTIFQNASHFAVNVLGASQQALALKFAKSSGDKFAGVSWAPGLGNAPVLADAVANFQCRAANRYYGGDHVIFLGAVEAYAYNQKAPLLFAGGGFGRFLAGDGDKAS
;
A
#
# COMPACT_ATOMS: atom_id res chain seq x y z
N MET A 1 39.90 27.04 -15.28
CA MET A 1 39.53 25.63 -14.98
C MET A 1 38.38 25.70 -14.00
N SER A 2 37.17 25.68 -14.54
CA SER A 2 35.93 25.75 -13.77
C SER A 2 35.65 24.34 -13.25
N ASP A 3 35.49 24.17 -11.95
CA ASP A 3 35.01 22.91 -11.38
C ASP A 3 33.70 22.52 -12.06
N PRO A 4 33.50 21.24 -12.41
CA PRO A 4 32.20 20.77 -12.88
C PRO A 4 31.16 21.02 -11.79
N PRO A 5 29.91 21.35 -12.15
CA PRO A 5 28.86 21.50 -11.17
C PRO A 5 28.74 20.20 -10.38
N LYS A 6 28.94 20.26 -9.07
CA LYS A 6 28.63 19.14 -8.18
C LYS A 6 27.19 18.75 -8.46
N HIS A 7 26.97 17.50 -8.90
CA HIS A 7 25.64 16.92 -8.89
C HIS A 7 25.04 17.18 -7.50
N PRO A 8 23.81 17.71 -7.39
CA PRO A 8 23.16 17.79 -6.09
C PRO A 8 23.20 16.39 -5.48
N ALA A 9 23.62 16.31 -4.21
CA ALA A 9 23.59 15.05 -3.47
C ALA A 9 22.20 14.43 -3.66
N ASP A 10 22.16 13.15 -4.02
CA ASP A 10 20.89 12.44 -4.16
C ASP A 10 20.12 12.60 -2.83
N PRO A 11 18.95 13.27 -2.81
CA PRO A 11 18.21 13.47 -1.57
C PRO A 11 17.80 12.15 -0.91
N ALA A 12 17.79 11.04 -1.67
CA ALA A 12 17.61 9.70 -1.10
C ALA A 12 18.75 9.32 -0.13
N ASN A 13 19.98 9.81 -0.36
CA ASN A 13 21.15 9.50 0.46
C ASN A 13 21.19 10.32 1.78
N GLU A 14 20.55 11.49 1.82
CA GLU A 14 20.44 12.33 3.02
C GLU A 14 19.37 11.77 3.99
N LEU A 15 18.30 11.20 3.44
CA LEU A 15 17.20 10.57 4.19
C LEU A 15 17.47 9.11 4.58
N ALA A 16 18.54 8.49 4.09
CA ALA A 16 18.91 7.10 4.38
C ALA A 16 19.82 6.94 5.62
N SER A 17 20.09 8.02 6.37
CA SER A 17 20.94 7.92 7.54
C SER A 17 20.22 7.23 8.71
N ASP A 18 20.78 6.12 9.20
CA ASP A 18 20.31 5.36 10.38
C ASP A 18 20.48 6.12 11.72
N ASN A 19 20.68 7.44 11.68
CA ASN A 19 21.15 8.25 12.80
C ASN A 19 20.20 9.41 13.12
N SER A 20 18.89 9.14 13.10
CA SER A 20 17.89 10.10 13.55
C SER A 20 17.93 10.26 15.07
N ALA A 21 17.89 11.50 15.57
CA ALA A 21 17.71 11.79 16.99
C ALA A 21 16.30 11.44 17.51
N ILE A 22 15.37 11.11 16.61
CA ILE A 22 14.00 10.72 16.95
C ILE A 22 13.97 9.22 17.27
N ASP A 23 13.41 8.87 18.44
CA ASP A 23 13.19 7.46 18.81
C ASP A 23 12.21 6.79 17.81
N PRO A 24 12.62 5.73 17.09
CA PRO A 24 11.79 5.09 16.09
C PRO A 24 10.49 4.48 16.63
N ARG A 25 10.47 4.02 17.89
CA ARG A 25 9.27 3.45 18.53
C ARG A 25 8.30 4.56 18.90
N ASP A 26 8.79 5.64 19.48
CA ASP A 26 7.95 6.79 19.83
C ASP A 26 7.32 7.41 18.58
N PHE A 27 8.12 7.63 17.53
CA PHE A 27 7.62 8.13 16.26
C PHE A 27 6.57 7.21 15.63
N ARG A 28 6.79 5.88 15.66
CA ARG A 28 5.79 4.90 15.20
C ARG A 28 4.49 4.97 15.99
N ASN A 29 4.56 5.17 17.30
CA ASN A 29 3.38 5.34 18.14
C ASN A 29 2.61 6.60 17.75
N ALA A 30 3.31 7.72 17.53
CA ALA A 30 2.72 8.97 17.06
C ALA A 30 2.03 8.79 15.69
N LEU A 31 2.69 8.15 14.72
CA LEU A 31 2.09 7.83 13.42
C LEU A 31 0.86 6.94 13.54
N GLY A 32 0.86 6.00 14.50
CA GLY A 32 -0.27 5.12 14.76
C GLY A 32 -1.54 5.83 15.24
N THR A 33 -1.46 7.10 15.66
CA THR A 33 -2.64 7.90 16.04
C THR A 33 -3.48 8.32 14.83
N PHE A 34 -2.88 8.37 13.64
CA PHE A 34 -3.60 8.62 12.40
C PHE A 34 -4.27 7.34 11.91
N ALA A 35 -5.58 7.23 12.16
CA ALA A 35 -6.36 6.06 11.76
C ALA A 35 -6.43 5.92 10.23
N THR A 36 -6.25 4.70 9.74
CA THR A 36 -6.33 4.39 8.31
C THR A 36 -7.21 3.19 8.03
N GLY A 37 -7.64 3.07 6.77
CA GLY A 37 -8.15 1.79 6.26
C GLY A 37 -7.01 0.79 6.06
N VAL A 38 -7.36 -0.50 6.00
CA VAL A 38 -6.39 -1.57 5.71
C VAL A 38 -6.54 -2.03 4.27
N THR A 39 -5.43 -2.15 3.56
CA THR A 39 -5.41 -2.64 2.19
C THR A 39 -4.48 -3.84 2.02
N ILE A 40 -4.71 -4.64 1.00
CA ILE A 40 -3.71 -5.58 0.45
C ILE A 40 -3.37 -5.12 -0.96
N VAL A 41 -2.10 -4.78 -1.17
CA VAL A 41 -1.59 -4.48 -2.49
C VAL A 41 -1.06 -5.77 -3.12
N THR A 42 -1.48 -6.04 -4.35
CA THR A 42 -1.18 -7.28 -5.07
C THR A 42 -0.58 -6.97 -6.44
N ALA A 43 0.29 -7.88 -6.90
CA ALA A 43 0.85 -7.85 -8.24
C ALA A 43 1.20 -9.28 -8.68
N MET A 44 1.45 -9.45 -9.97
CA MET A 44 1.96 -10.71 -10.51
C MET A 44 3.48 -10.63 -10.66
N SER A 45 4.21 -11.65 -10.21
CA SER A 45 5.66 -11.74 -10.44
C SER A 45 5.98 -12.03 -11.90
N ALA A 46 7.25 -11.84 -12.31
CA ALA A 46 7.71 -12.18 -13.66
C ALA A 46 7.51 -13.67 -14.00
N GLU A 47 7.54 -14.54 -12.99
CA GLU A 47 7.29 -15.98 -13.13
C GLU A 47 5.80 -16.35 -13.08
N GLY A 48 4.89 -15.37 -13.10
CA GLY A 48 3.45 -15.62 -13.05
C GLY A 48 2.95 -16.09 -11.69
N ARG A 49 3.66 -15.77 -10.59
CA ARG A 49 3.20 -16.09 -9.22
C ARG A 49 2.54 -14.86 -8.57
N PRO A 50 1.36 -15.02 -7.94
CA PRO A 50 0.69 -13.91 -7.29
C PRO A 50 1.47 -13.50 -6.03
N TYR A 51 1.67 -12.20 -5.86
CA TYR A 51 2.24 -11.61 -4.67
C TYR A 51 1.25 -10.63 -4.04
N GLY A 52 1.28 -10.54 -2.72
CA GLY A 52 0.46 -9.58 -1.99
C GLY A 52 1.05 -9.24 -0.63
N ILE A 53 0.79 -8.01 -0.21
CA ILE A 53 1.22 -7.50 1.09
C ILE A 53 0.15 -6.60 1.69
N THR A 54 -0.09 -6.76 2.99
CA THR A 54 -0.94 -5.83 3.75
C THR A 54 -0.21 -4.51 3.91
N CYS A 55 -0.86 -3.39 3.59
CA CYS A 55 -0.36 -2.06 3.87
C CYS A 55 -1.48 -1.12 4.32
N ASN A 56 -1.08 -0.10 5.08
CA ASN A 56 -1.97 0.95 5.55
C ASN A 56 -1.39 2.36 5.26
N SER A 57 -0.41 2.43 4.35
CA SER A 57 0.22 3.65 3.83
C SER A 57 -0.46 4.18 2.55
N PHE A 58 -1.60 3.59 2.16
CA PHE A 58 -2.36 3.96 0.99
C PHE A 58 -2.99 5.36 1.12
N ALA A 59 -2.94 6.15 0.05
CA ALA A 59 -3.63 7.43 -0.05
C ALA A 59 -4.08 7.74 -1.48
N SER A 60 -5.18 8.48 -1.62
CA SER A 60 -5.57 9.12 -2.88
C SER A 60 -4.68 10.34 -3.16
N VAL A 61 -4.32 10.56 -4.41
CA VAL A 61 -3.43 11.66 -4.82
C VAL A 61 -4.14 12.67 -5.70
N SER A 62 -4.84 12.22 -6.74
CA SER A 62 -5.51 13.08 -7.70
C SER A 62 -6.79 12.44 -8.22
N LEU A 63 -7.79 13.27 -8.52
CA LEU A 63 -9.02 12.84 -9.19
C LEU A 63 -8.91 12.91 -10.71
N ASN A 64 -8.13 13.86 -11.24
CA ASN A 64 -7.91 14.01 -12.69
C ASN A 64 -6.46 14.47 -12.98
N PRO A 65 -5.58 13.58 -13.48
CA PRO A 65 -5.81 12.16 -13.73
C PRO A 65 -6.02 11.38 -12.42
N PRO A 66 -6.71 10.23 -12.44
CA PRO A 66 -6.98 9.44 -11.23
C PRO A 66 -5.69 8.75 -10.74
N LEU A 67 -5.15 9.22 -9.61
CA LEU A 67 -3.88 8.76 -9.04
C LEU A 67 -4.04 8.35 -7.58
N VAL A 68 -3.33 7.28 -7.21
CA VAL A 68 -3.18 6.80 -5.83
C VAL A 68 -1.71 6.51 -5.53
N LEU A 69 -1.36 6.49 -4.25
CA LEU A 69 -0.03 6.07 -3.79
C LEU A 69 -0.09 5.08 -2.64
N TRP A 70 1.02 4.38 -2.43
CA TRP A 70 1.31 3.58 -1.24
C TRP A 70 2.83 3.42 -1.08
N SER A 71 3.28 2.98 0.09
CA SER A 71 4.72 2.84 0.39
C SER A 71 5.09 1.43 0.80
N LEU A 72 6.25 0.96 0.36
CA LEU A 72 6.81 -0.37 0.65
C LEU A 72 8.25 -0.25 1.16
N GLY A 73 8.58 -0.93 2.26
CA GLY A 73 9.93 -0.94 2.80
C GLY A 73 10.94 -1.53 1.81
N VAL A 74 12.14 -0.95 1.74
CA VAL A 74 13.20 -1.36 0.79
C VAL A 74 13.71 -2.79 1.02
N PHE A 75 13.52 -3.33 2.22
CA PHE A 75 13.87 -4.72 2.57
C PHE A 75 12.72 -5.71 2.37
N SER A 76 11.59 -5.28 1.80
CA SER A 76 10.47 -6.17 1.51
C SER A 76 10.84 -7.19 0.42
N GLN A 77 10.48 -8.46 0.64
CA GLN A 77 10.59 -9.51 -0.39
C GLN A 77 9.80 -9.19 -1.65
N GLY A 78 8.78 -8.32 -1.55
CA GLY A 78 7.96 -7.87 -2.67
C GLY A 78 8.55 -6.73 -3.48
N LEU A 79 9.67 -6.12 -3.05
CA LEU A 79 10.16 -4.88 -3.67
C LEU A 79 10.43 -5.07 -5.17
N THR A 80 11.23 -6.08 -5.54
CA THR A 80 11.56 -6.37 -6.94
C THR A 80 10.32 -6.72 -7.77
N ILE A 81 9.32 -7.37 -7.15
CA ILE A 81 8.06 -7.71 -7.83
C ILE A 81 7.31 -6.43 -8.20
N PHE A 82 7.06 -5.54 -7.24
CA PHE A 82 6.37 -4.28 -7.53
C PHE A 82 7.20 -3.32 -8.39
N GLN A 83 8.53 -3.41 -8.32
CA GLN A 83 9.43 -2.65 -9.20
C GLN A 83 9.41 -3.14 -10.66
N ASN A 84 9.01 -4.38 -10.92
CA ASN A 84 8.96 -4.90 -12.29
C ASN A 84 7.52 -5.08 -12.80
N ALA A 85 6.53 -5.04 -11.92
CA ALA A 85 5.13 -5.14 -12.28
C ALA A 85 4.68 -3.92 -13.10
N SER A 86 4.04 -4.19 -14.25
CA SER A 86 3.37 -3.15 -15.04
C SER A 86 2.10 -2.63 -14.36
N HIS A 87 1.43 -3.51 -13.58
CA HIS A 87 0.20 -3.19 -12.86
C HIS A 87 0.22 -3.78 -11.45
N PHE A 88 -0.52 -3.14 -10.56
CA PHE A 88 -0.83 -3.65 -9.24
C PHE A 88 -2.30 -3.36 -8.92
N ALA A 89 -2.89 -4.13 -8.00
CA ALA A 89 -4.23 -3.85 -7.49
C ALA A 89 -4.15 -3.50 -6.00
N VAL A 90 -4.86 -2.45 -5.59
CA VAL A 90 -5.07 -2.11 -4.18
C VAL A 90 -6.43 -2.66 -3.77
N ASN A 91 -6.47 -3.59 -2.83
CA ASN A 91 -7.69 -4.21 -2.32
C ASN A 91 -7.99 -3.66 -0.92
N VAL A 92 -9.01 -2.82 -0.79
CA VAL A 92 -9.44 -2.25 0.50
C VAL A 92 -10.26 -3.29 1.27
N LEU A 93 -9.84 -3.62 2.49
CA LEU A 93 -10.43 -4.71 3.26
C LEU A 93 -11.67 -4.27 4.03
N GLY A 94 -12.64 -5.18 4.13
CA GLY A 94 -13.81 -5.05 4.98
C GLY A 94 -13.55 -5.46 6.43
N ALA A 95 -14.39 -5.00 7.35
CA ALA A 95 -14.25 -5.26 8.79
C ALA A 95 -14.17 -6.76 9.15
N SER A 96 -14.77 -7.64 8.34
CA SER A 96 -14.71 -9.10 8.50
C SER A 96 -13.40 -9.73 8.01
N GLN A 97 -12.53 -8.99 7.33
CA GLN A 97 -11.32 -9.49 6.66
C GLN A 97 -10.04 -9.29 7.51
N GLN A 98 -10.16 -9.12 8.83
CA GLN A 98 -9.01 -9.01 9.74
C GLN A 98 -8.04 -10.20 9.62
N ALA A 99 -8.58 -11.43 9.52
CA ALA A 99 -7.75 -12.63 9.35
C ALA A 99 -6.96 -12.60 8.03
N LEU A 100 -7.54 -12.04 6.97
CA LEU A 100 -6.89 -11.86 5.68
C LEU A 100 -5.77 -10.82 5.77
N ALA A 101 -6.03 -9.69 6.45
CA ALA A 101 -5.02 -8.66 6.72
C ALA A 101 -3.80 -9.24 7.46
N LEU A 102 -4.04 -10.03 8.51
CA LEU A 102 -2.99 -10.69 9.28
C LEU A 102 -2.22 -11.72 8.45
N LYS A 103 -2.91 -12.45 7.57
CA LYS A 103 -2.28 -13.43 6.68
C LYS A 103 -1.30 -12.75 5.71
N PHE A 104 -1.72 -11.66 5.07
CA PHE A 104 -0.89 -10.96 4.09
C PHE A 104 0.20 -10.08 4.71
N ALA A 105 0.13 -9.80 6.01
CA ALA A 105 1.17 -9.10 6.78
C ALA A 105 2.37 -10.00 7.15
N LYS A 106 2.23 -11.33 7.10
CA LYS A 106 3.34 -12.26 7.36
C LYS A 106 4.45 -12.10 6.31
N SER A 107 5.70 -12.32 6.70
CA SER A 107 6.84 -12.22 5.77
C SER A 107 6.97 -13.43 4.83
N SER A 108 6.40 -14.59 5.18
CA SER A 108 6.56 -15.84 4.43
C SER A 108 5.30 -16.70 4.43
N GLY A 109 5.33 -17.76 3.62
CA GLY A 109 4.25 -18.73 3.45
C GLY A 109 3.38 -18.46 2.22
N ASP A 110 2.54 -19.44 1.87
CA ASP A 110 1.57 -19.29 0.79
C ASP A 110 0.39 -18.43 1.27
N LYS A 111 0.50 -17.11 1.05
CA LYS A 111 -0.52 -16.13 1.43
C LYS A 111 -1.81 -16.30 0.64
N PHE A 112 -1.75 -16.86 -0.57
CA PHE A 112 -2.91 -17.03 -1.45
C PHE A 112 -3.63 -18.37 -1.27
N ALA A 113 -3.03 -19.36 -0.59
CA ALA A 113 -3.68 -20.64 -0.29
C ALA A 113 -5.07 -20.45 0.35
N GLY A 114 -6.15 -20.87 -0.30
CA GLY A 114 -7.52 -20.73 0.22
C GLY A 114 -8.05 -19.28 0.23
N VAL A 115 -7.41 -18.36 -0.49
CA VAL A 115 -7.91 -17.01 -0.75
C VAL A 115 -8.56 -16.98 -2.12
N SER A 116 -9.81 -16.51 -2.20
CA SER A 116 -10.49 -16.32 -3.48
C SER A 116 -10.07 -15.00 -4.11
N TRP A 117 -9.67 -15.04 -5.38
CA TRP A 117 -9.27 -13.88 -6.17
C TRP A 117 -9.45 -14.17 -7.66
N ALA A 118 -9.50 -13.12 -8.46
CA ALA A 118 -9.53 -13.19 -9.93
C ALA A 118 -8.41 -12.33 -10.53
N PRO A 119 -7.89 -12.66 -11.72
CA PRO A 119 -6.92 -11.82 -12.39
C PRO A 119 -7.57 -10.49 -12.82
N GLY A 120 -6.96 -9.37 -12.40
CA GLY A 120 -7.27 -8.03 -12.90
C GLY A 120 -6.32 -7.60 -14.03
N LEU A 121 -6.22 -6.28 -14.25
CA LEU A 121 -5.26 -5.69 -15.18
C LEU A 121 -3.82 -6.09 -14.85
N GLY A 122 -3.05 -6.42 -15.90
CA GLY A 122 -1.69 -6.95 -15.76
C GLY A 122 -1.61 -8.25 -14.93
N ASN A 123 -2.71 -8.99 -14.83
CA ASN A 123 -2.88 -10.19 -13.98
C ASN A 123 -2.74 -9.92 -12.47
N ALA A 124 -2.76 -8.66 -12.02
CA ALA A 124 -2.71 -8.35 -10.59
C ALA A 124 -3.94 -8.95 -9.88
N PRO A 125 -3.77 -9.75 -8.81
CA PRO A 125 -4.89 -10.39 -8.12
C PRO A 125 -5.90 -9.40 -7.52
N VAL A 126 -7.16 -9.46 -7.93
CA VAL A 126 -8.27 -8.76 -7.30
C VAL A 126 -8.93 -9.70 -6.30
N LEU A 127 -8.87 -9.37 -5.01
CA LEU A 127 -9.35 -10.22 -3.93
C LEU A 127 -10.88 -10.18 -3.83
N ALA A 128 -11.50 -11.35 -3.66
CA ALA A 128 -12.93 -11.42 -3.42
C ALA A 128 -13.31 -10.71 -2.11
N ASP A 129 -14.54 -10.17 -2.08
CA ASP A 129 -15.14 -9.51 -0.91
C ASP A 129 -14.44 -8.25 -0.38
N ALA A 130 -13.36 -7.78 -1.03
CA ALA A 130 -12.79 -6.47 -0.75
C ALA A 130 -13.87 -5.38 -0.87
N VAL A 131 -13.86 -4.41 0.04
CA VAL A 131 -14.82 -3.29 0.04
C VAL A 131 -14.63 -2.43 -1.21
N ALA A 132 -13.39 -2.26 -1.64
CA ALA A 132 -13.05 -1.65 -2.91
C ALA A 132 -11.80 -2.30 -3.50
N ASN A 133 -11.66 -2.20 -4.82
CA ASN A 133 -10.39 -2.42 -5.50
C ASN A 133 -10.08 -1.30 -6.47
N PHE A 134 -8.79 -0.99 -6.59
CA PHE A 134 -8.24 -0.05 -7.58
C PHE A 134 -7.16 -0.77 -8.37
N GLN A 135 -7.40 -0.99 -9.66
CA GLN A 135 -6.47 -1.63 -10.58
C GLN A 135 -5.65 -0.54 -11.25
N CYS A 136 -4.36 -0.55 -10.98
CA CYS A 136 -3.47 0.56 -11.25
C CYS A 136 -2.36 0.13 -12.21
N ARG A 137 -2.11 0.94 -13.24
CA ARG A 137 -0.84 0.90 -13.96
C ARG A 137 0.23 1.60 -13.13
N ALA A 138 1.42 0.99 -13.03
CA ALA A 138 2.55 1.61 -12.37
C ALA A 138 2.98 2.88 -13.13
N ALA A 139 2.96 4.03 -12.45
CA ALA A 139 3.22 5.33 -13.07
C ALA A 139 4.61 5.87 -12.71
N ASN A 140 4.95 5.95 -11.43
CA ASN A 140 6.27 6.40 -10.98
C ASN A 140 6.63 5.85 -9.60
N ARG A 141 7.89 6.01 -9.21
CA ARG A 141 8.42 5.58 -7.91
C ARG A 141 9.38 6.60 -7.33
N TYR A 142 9.36 6.75 -6.02
CA TYR A 142 10.19 7.69 -5.31
C TYR A 142 10.79 7.02 -4.08
N TYR A 143 12.11 7.11 -3.90
CA TYR A 143 12.74 6.70 -2.64
C TYR A 143 12.44 7.73 -1.56
N GLY A 144 11.97 7.28 -0.40
CA GLY A 144 11.61 8.10 0.74
C GLY A 144 12.19 7.50 2.02
N GLY A 145 13.51 7.54 2.14
CA GLY A 145 14.24 6.88 3.23
C GLY A 145 14.22 5.36 3.09
N ASP A 146 13.76 4.66 4.12
CA ASP A 146 13.68 3.19 4.17
C ASP A 146 12.50 2.59 3.39
N HIS A 147 11.73 3.41 2.66
CA HIS A 147 10.61 3.00 1.82
C HIS A 147 10.71 3.52 0.38
N VAL A 148 10.08 2.80 -0.54
CA VAL A 148 9.75 3.26 -1.89
C VAL A 148 8.27 3.61 -1.95
N ILE A 149 7.96 4.83 -2.38
CA ILE A 149 6.61 5.30 -2.68
C ILE A 149 6.28 4.88 -4.11
N PHE A 150 5.19 4.16 -4.29
CA PHE A 150 4.66 3.75 -5.59
C PHE A 150 3.47 4.62 -5.95
N LEU A 151 3.54 5.30 -7.10
CA LEU A 151 2.44 6.05 -7.70
C LEU A 151 1.75 5.18 -8.75
N GLY A 152 0.44 5.03 -8.63
CA GLY A 152 -0.39 4.27 -9.57
C GLY A 152 -1.42 5.15 -10.27
N ALA A 153 -1.55 4.97 -11.58
CA ALA A 153 -2.68 5.51 -12.35
C ALA A 153 -3.83 4.50 -12.32
N VAL A 154 -4.98 4.89 -11.78
CA VAL A 154 -6.14 4.01 -11.67
C VAL A 154 -6.81 3.89 -13.03
N GLU A 155 -6.91 2.67 -13.55
CA GLU A 155 -7.49 2.38 -14.86
C GLU A 155 -8.84 1.65 -14.75
N ALA A 156 -9.06 0.91 -13.66
CA ALA A 156 -10.34 0.32 -13.31
C ALA A 156 -10.52 0.30 -11.79
N TYR A 157 -11.77 0.34 -11.33
CA TYR A 157 -12.11 0.20 -9.91
C TYR A 157 -13.50 -0.41 -9.73
N ALA A 158 -13.75 -0.99 -8.56
CA ALA A 158 -15.07 -1.39 -8.12
C ALA A 158 -15.16 -1.27 -6.59
N TYR A 159 -16.36 -1.09 -6.05
CA TYR A 159 -16.59 -0.97 -4.62
C TYR A 159 -17.98 -1.47 -4.21
N ASN A 160 -18.17 -1.68 -2.91
CA ASN A 160 -19.44 -2.04 -2.29
C ASN A 160 -19.69 -1.23 -1.01
N GLN A 161 -20.80 -1.53 -0.32
CA GLN A 161 -21.26 -0.78 0.87
C GLN A 161 -20.91 -1.48 2.21
N LYS A 162 -20.04 -2.51 2.21
CA LYS A 162 -19.62 -3.17 3.44
C LYS A 162 -18.72 -2.23 4.25
N ALA A 163 -18.77 -2.34 5.58
CA ALA A 163 -17.94 -1.53 6.46
C ALA A 163 -16.44 -1.85 6.27
N PRO A 164 -15.55 -0.83 6.19
CA PRO A 164 -14.12 -1.04 6.04
C PRO A 164 -13.47 -1.52 7.34
N LEU A 165 -12.36 -2.25 7.21
CA LEU A 165 -11.44 -2.54 8.31
C LEU A 165 -10.59 -1.32 8.60
N LEU A 166 -10.56 -0.88 9.86
CA LEU A 166 -9.71 0.23 10.30
C LEU A 166 -8.50 -0.28 11.08
N PHE A 167 -7.43 0.51 11.06
CA PHE A 167 -6.24 0.31 11.89
C PHE A 167 -5.82 1.61 12.55
N ALA A 168 -5.70 1.60 13.87
CA ALA A 168 -5.29 2.76 14.67
C ALA A 168 -4.67 2.27 15.99
N GLY A 169 -3.67 3.00 16.51
CA GLY A 169 -3.01 2.67 17.78
C GLY A 169 -2.40 1.27 17.84
N GLY A 170 -2.06 0.68 16.69
CA GLY A 170 -1.56 -0.70 16.61
C GLY A 170 -2.63 -1.79 16.63
N GLY A 171 -3.92 -1.44 16.63
CA GLY A 171 -5.05 -2.37 16.69
C GLY A 171 -6.00 -2.26 15.51
N PHE A 172 -6.74 -3.34 15.26
CA PHE A 172 -7.85 -3.34 14.30
C PHE A 172 -9.13 -2.77 14.93
N GLY A 173 -9.92 -2.08 14.12
CA GLY A 173 -11.20 -1.50 14.54
C GLY A 173 -12.20 -1.44 13.39
N ARG A 174 -13.33 -0.77 13.67
CA ARG A 174 -14.40 -0.52 12.72
C ARG A 174 -14.84 0.94 12.80
N PHE A 175 -15.36 1.45 11.69
CA PHE A 175 -16.03 2.74 11.69
C PHE A 175 -17.36 2.62 12.46
N LEU A 176 -17.59 3.55 13.39
CA LEU A 176 -18.89 3.76 14.02
C LEU A 176 -19.41 5.09 13.48
N ALA A 177 -20.50 5.04 12.73
CA ALA A 177 -21.15 6.26 12.27
C ALA A 177 -21.60 7.07 13.50
N GLY A 178 -21.34 8.37 13.49
CA GLY A 178 -21.93 9.27 14.47
C GLY A 178 -23.44 9.32 14.31
N ASP A 179 -24.15 9.64 15.39
CA ASP A 179 -25.59 9.87 15.33
C ASP A 179 -25.87 11.10 14.44
N GLY A 180 -26.44 10.89 13.25
CA GLY A 180 -27.08 11.97 12.47
C GLY A 180 -26.57 12.24 11.05
N ASP A 181 -25.38 11.82 10.63
CA ASP A 181 -24.85 12.23 9.32
C ASP A 181 -24.77 11.08 8.30
N LYS A 182 -25.80 10.98 7.46
CA LYS A 182 -25.58 10.68 6.05
C LYS A 182 -25.17 11.99 5.39
N ALA A 183 -23.87 12.29 5.35
CA ALA A 183 -23.37 13.30 4.43
C ALA A 183 -23.72 12.85 3.01
N SER A 184 -24.59 13.63 2.37
CA SER A 184 -25.08 13.48 1.00
C SER A 184 -23.96 13.56 -0.03
#